data_AF-B1AS81-F1
#
_entry.id   AF-B1AS81-F1
#
_cell.length_a   1.000
_cell.length_b   1.000
_cell.length_c   1.000
_cell.angle_alpha   90.00
_cell.angle_beta   90.00
_cell.angle_gamma   90.00
#
_symmetry.space_group_name_H-M   'P 1'
#
loop_
_entity.id
_entity.type
_entity.pdbx_description
1 polymer ?
#
loop_
_entity_poly.entity_id
_entity_poly.type
_entity_poly.pdbx_seq_one_letter_code
_entity_poly.pdbx_strand_id
1 'polypeptide(L)'
;MFLDDSFRKWARIREFVPPFGIKGQDNLIKAILSVTKEYRLTPALDSLHCRRCIIVGNGGVLANKSLGSRIDDYDIVIRLNSAPVKGFERDVGSKTTLRITYPEGAMQRPEQYERDSLFVLAGFKWQDFKWLKYIVYKERVSASDGFWKSVATRVPKEP
;
A
#
# COMPACT_ATOMS: atom_id res chain seq x y z
N MET A 1 6.40 10.87 -1.06
CA MET A 1 7.04 10.76 -2.38
C MET A 1 6.81 9.36 -2.88
N PHE A 2 6.20 9.19 -4.06
CA PHE A 2 6.07 7.87 -4.68
C PHE A 2 7.44 7.51 -5.29
N LEU A 3 7.96 6.35 -4.92
CA LEU A 3 9.20 5.84 -5.50
C LEU A 3 8.87 5.17 -6.83
N ASP A 4 9.20 5.85 -7.92
CA ASP A 4 9.30 5.27 -9.25
C ASP A 4 10.75 5.40 -9.73
N ASP A 5 11.08 4.93 -10.94
CA ASP A 5 12.45 4.98 -11.48
C ASP A 5 13.07 6.40 -11.54
N SER A 6 12.25 7.46 -11.47
CA SER A 6 12.71 8.84 -11.39
C SER A 6 13.36 9.17 -10.05
N PHE A 7 13.28 8.30 -9.02
CA PHE A 7 13.86 8.51 -7.68
C PHE A 7 15.35 8.91 -7.73
N ARG A 8 16.07 8.47 -8.78
CA ARG A 8 17.48 8.78 -9.04
C ARG A 8 17.74 10.28 -9.27
N LYS A 9 16.74 11.01 -9.74
CA LYS A 9 16.82 12.46 -10.00
C LYS A 9 16.74 13.28 -8.72
N TRP A 10 16.29 12.67 -7.62
CA TRP A 10 16.11 13.34 -6.33
C TRP A 10 17.41 13.27 -5.54
N ALA A 11 18.39 14.12 -5.89
CA ALA A 11 19.77 14.04 -5.38
C ALA A 11 19.88 13.83 -3.85
N ARG A 12 18.99 14.48 -3.09
CA ARG A 12 19.02 14.47 -1.62
C ARG A 12 18.33 13.28 -0.96
N ILE A 13 17.53 12.50 -1.68
CA ILE A 13 16.80 11.38 -1.04
C ILE A 13 17.75 10.28 -0.52
N ARG A 14 18.92 10.17 -1.12
CA ARG A 14 19.97 9.22 -0.74
C ARG A 14 20.73 9.65 0.51
N GLU A 15 20.54 10.89 0.97
CA GLU A 15 21.21 11.46 2.15
C GLU A 15 20.49 11.07 3.45
N PHE A 16 19.18 10.81 3.39
CA PHE A 16 18.35 10.54 4.56
C PHE A 16 17.94 9.07 4.64
N VAL A 17 17.83 8.56 5.86
CA VAL A 17 17.27 7.22 6.12
C VAL A 17 15.74 7.26 6.03
N PRO A 18 15.07 6.10 5.84
CA PRO A 18 13.62 6.02 5.98
C PRO A 18 13.14 6.59 7.34
N PRO A 19 11.95 7.23 7.41
CA PRO A 19 10.97 7.47 6.33
C PRO A 19 11.27 8.68 5.43
N PHE A 20 12.32 9.45 5.72
CA PHE A 20 12.60 10.72 5.03
C PHE A 20 13.47 10.57 3.78
N GLY A 21 14.08 9.40 3.60
CA GLY A 21 14.83 9.05 2.40
C GLY A 21 15.05 7.55 2.27
N ILE A 22 16.06 7.17 1.48
CA ILE A 22 16.34 5.77 1.12
C ILE A 22 17.80 5.39 1.27
N LYS A 23 18.57 6.15 2.06
CA LYS A 23 20.01 5.93 2.24
C LYS A 23 20.33 4.45 2.50
N GLY A 24 21.12 3.85 1.61
CA GLY A 24 21.55 2.46 1.70
C GLY A 24 20.55 1.42 1.15
N GLN A 25 19.41 1.85 0.61
CA GLN A 25 18.36 0.96 0.05
C GLN A 25 18.32 0.97 -1.48
N ASP A 26 19.22 1.70 -2.14
CA ASP A 26 19.20 2.00 -3.57
C ASP A 26 19.13 0.75 -4.47
N ASN A 27 20.02 -0.22 -4.22
CA ASN A 27 20.09 -1.44 -5.03
C ASN A 27 18.85 -2.32 -4.83
N LEU A 28 18.33 -2.36 -3.60
CA LEU A 28 17.14 -3.12 -3.25
C LEU A 28 15.89 -2.50 -3.90
N ILE A 29 15.73 -1.18 -3.79
CA ILE A 29 14.65 -0.44 -4.44
C ILE A 29 14.72 -0.60 -5.95
N LYS A 30 15.92 -0.49 -6.55
CA LYS A 30 16.11 -0.76 -7.98
C LYS A 30 15.65 -2.16 -8.39
N ALA A 31 15.99 -3.18 -7.59
CA ALA A 31 15.57 -4.56 -7.87
C ALA A 31 14.04 -4.69 -7.81
N ILE A 32 13.41 -4.16 -6.77
CA ILE A 32 11.94 -4.14 -6.63
C ILE A 32 11.29 -3.44 -7.83
N LEU A 33 11.73 -2.22 -8.16
CA LEU A 33 11.16 -1.45 -9.28
C LEU A 33 11.34 -2.12 -10.65
N SER A 34 12.38 -2.94 -10.82
CA SER A 34 12.61 -3.67 -12.09
C SER A 34 11.53 -4.71 -12.40
N VAL A 35 10.83 -5.19 -11.37
CA VAL A 35 9.75 -6.17 -11.50
C VAL A 35 8.38 -5.56 -11.21
N THR A 36 8.29 -4.46 -10.44
CA THR A 36 7.02 -3.77 -10.18
C THR A 36 6.71 -2.69 -11.22
N LYS A 37 6.26 -3.09 -12.41
CA LYS A 37 6.12 -2.19 -13.56
C LYS A 37 4.84 -1.36 -13.56
N GLU A 38 3.81 -1.83 -12.86
CA GLU A 38 2.51 -1.17 -12.78
C GLU A 38 2.39 -0.35 -11.50
N TYR A 39 2.65 0.96 -11.62
CA TYR A 39 2.60 1.91 -10.49
C TYR A 39 1.58 3.05 -10.72
N ARG A 40 0.81 2.98 -11.81
CA ARG A 40 -0.19 3.99 -12.18
C ARG A 40 -1.59 3.58 -11.74
N LEU A 41 -2.47 4.57 -11.65
CA LEU A 41 -3.90 4.30 -11.55
C LEU A 41 -4.41 3.71 -12.86
N THR A 42 -5.60 3.12 -12.84
CA THR A 42 -6.20 2.56 -14.06
C THR A 42 -6.36 3.67 -15.12
N PRO A 43 -6.23 3.37 -16.43
CA PRO A 43 -6.42 4.36 -17.49
C PRO A 43 -7.74 5.11 -17.41
N ALA A 44 -8.80 4.45 -16.93
CA ALA A 44 -10.11 5.05 -16.69
C ALA A 44 -10.09 6.13 -15.60
N LEU A 45 -9.33 5.94 -14.53
CA LEU A 45 -9.14 6.97 -13.51
C LEU A 45 -8.19 8.07 -14.00
N ASP A 46 -7.20 7.71 -14.81
CA ASP A 46 -6.25 8.66 -15.35
C ASP A 46 -6.86 9.62 -16.39
N SER A 47 -7.91 9.19 -17.10
CA SER A 47 -8.64 10.01 -18.07
C SER A 47 -9.64 10.99 -17.45
N LEU A 48 -9.95 10.87 -16.14
CA LEU A 48 -10.88 11.78 -15.46
C LEU A 48 -10.28 13.18 -15.35
N HIS A 49 -11.00 14.19 -15.86
CA HIS A 49 -10.65 15.61 -15.73
C HIS A 49 -10.74 16.12 -14.29
N CYS A 50 -11.66 15.56 -13.49
CA CYS A 50 -11.82 15.87 -12.07
C CYS A 50 -11.91 14.56 -11.30
N ARG A 51 -11.05 14.38 -10.30
CA ARG A 51 -11.01 13.17 -9.46
C ARG A 51 -11.41 13.54 -8.04
N ARG A 52 -12.48 12.92 -7.55
CA ARG A 52 -12.92 13.02 -6.16
C ARG A 52 -12.30 11.88 -5.38
N CYS A 53 -11.49 12.24 -4.39
CA CYS A 53 -10.81 11.28 -3.52
C CYS A 53 -11.42 11.31 -2.12
N ILE A 54 -11.52 10.14 -1.49
CA ILE A 54 -11.82 10.01 -0.07
C ILE A 54 -10.79 9.11 0.60
N ILE A 55 -10.38 9.48 1.81
CA ILE A 55 -9.50 8.68 2.66
C ILE A 55 -10.33 8.12 3.81
N VAL A 56 -10.38 6.80 3.92
CA VAL A 56 -11.12 6.10 4.96
C VAL A 56 -10.14 5.55 6.00
N GLY A 57 -10.12 6.17 7.17
CA GLY A 57 -9.36 5.70 8.32
C GLY A 57 -10.00 4.49 9.01
N ASN A 58 -9.36 3.99 10.06
CA ASN A 58 -9.75 2.73 10.73
C ASN A 58 -10.53 2.97 12.03
N GLY A 59 -11.00 4.20 12.26
CA GLY A 59 -11.66 4.58 13.50
C GLY A 59 -13.06 3.98 13.59
N GLY A 60 -13.42 3.48 14.78
CA GLY A 60 -14.74 2.90 15.06
C GLY A 60 -15.92 3.88 14.93
N VAL A 61 -15.66 5.18 14.76
CA VAL A 61 -16.68 6.22 14.53
C VAL A 61 -17.53 5.95 13.28
N LEU A 62 -17.03 5.16 12.32
CA LEU A 62 -17.76 4.78 11.11
C LEU A 62 -18.81 3.70 11.36
N ALA A 63 -18.74 2.96 12.48
CA ALA A 63 -19.68 1.89 12.77
C ALA A 63 -21.11 2.42 12.89
N ASN A 64 -22.07 1.70 12.29
CA ASN A 64 -23.49 2.03 12.23
C ASN A 64 -23.80 3.40 11.60
N LYS A 65 -22.91 3.95 10.76
CA LYS A 65 -23.15 5.24 10.08
C LYS A 65 -23.78 5.08 8.70
N SER A 66 -23.83 3.88 8.14
CA SER A 66 -24.38 3.61 6.81
C SER A 66 -23.79 4.50 5.71
N LEU A 67 -22.50 4.85 5.82
CA LEU A 67 -21.83 5.75 4.88
C LEU A 67 -21.32 5.03 3.63
N GLY A 68 -21.49 3.71 3.52
CA GLY A 68 -20.81 2.90 2.52
C GLY A 68 -21.10 3.30 1.09
N SER A 69 -22.36 3.55 0.73
CA SER A 69 -22.73 4.04 -0.60
C SER A 69 -22.09 5.39 -0.90
N ARG A 70 -22.14 6.33 0.06
CA ARG A 70 -21.56 7.66 -0.09
C ARG A 70 -20.03 7.64 -0.21
N ILE A 71 -19.37 6.66 0.41
CA ILE A 71 -17.92 6.43 0.24
C ILE A 71 -17.65 5.88 -1.16
N ASP A 72 -18.44 4.91 -1.60
CA ASP A 72 -18.29 4.28 -2.92
C ASP A 72 -18.64 5.21 -4.09
N ASP A 73 -19.34 6.33 -3.86
CA ASP A 73 -19.59 7.39 -4.85
C ASP A 73 -18.33 8.19 -5.25
N TYR A 74 -17.21 8.06 -4.51
CA TYR A 74 -15.95 8.71 -4.88
C TYR A 74 -15.23 7.93 -5.99
N ASP A 75 -14.52 8.65 -6.86
CA ASP A 75 -13.72 8.06 -7.93
C ASP A 75 -12.56 7.23 -7.35
N ILE A 76 -11.91 7.76 -6.31
CA ILE A 76 -10.76 7.15 -5.65
C ILE A 76 -11.05 6.97 -4.16
N VAL A 77 -11.05 5.72 -3.70
CA VAL A 77 -11.17 5.37 -2.28
C VAL A 77 -9.84 4.86 -1.77
N ILE A 78 -9.23 5.61 -0.84
CA ILE A 78 -7.93 5.30 -0.24
C ILE A 78 -8.17 4.72 1.16
N ARG A 79 -7.63 3.52 1.42
CA ARG A 79 -7.69 2.88 2.73
C ARG A 79 -6.29 2.67 3.30
N LEU A 80 -6.22 2.45 4.61
CA LEU A 80 -4.97 2.39 5.35
C LEU A 80 -4.84 1.07 6.11
N ASN A 81 -3.64 0.51 6.13
CA ASN A 81 -3.28 -0.63 6.97
C ASN A 81 -4.27 -1.82 6.78
N SER A 82 -4.67 -2.45 7.88
CA SER A 82 -5.56 -3.61 7.92
C SER A 82 -7.04 -3.23 8.11
N ALA A 83 -7.49 -2.05 7.66
CA ALA A 83 -8.90 -1.65 7.74
C ALA A 83 -9.81 -2.68 7.04
N PRO A 84 -10.71 -3.39 7.75
CA PRO A 84 -11.56 -4.38 7.14
C PRO A 84 -12.65 -3.71 6.29
N VAL A 85 -12.92 -4.32 5.13
CA VAL A 85 -14.06 -3.96 4.25
C VAL A 85 -15.12 -5.05 4.33
N LYS A 86 -14.69 -6.31 4.14
CA LYS A 86 -15.57 -7.48 4.16
C LYS A 86 -16.38 -7.57 5.46
N GLY A 87 -17.70 -7.56 5.36
CA GLY A 87 -18.64 -7.60 6.48
C GLY A 87 -18.96 -6.23 7.10
N PHE A 88 -18.37 -5.14 6.59
CA PHE A 88 -18.59 -3.76 7.05
C PHE A 88 -19.04 -2.83 5.92
N GLU A 89 -19.36 -3.36 4.74
CA GLU A 89 -19.59 -2.62 3.50
C GLU A 89 -20.68 -1.57 3.64
N ARG A 90 -21.72 -1.85 4.44
CA ARG A 90 -22.80 -0.88 4.74
C ARG A 90 -22.25 0.43 5.31
N ASP A 91 -21.25 0.35 6.18
CA ASP A 91 -20.69 1.49 6.89
C ASP A 91 -19.48 2.09 6.20
N VAL A 92 -18.61 1.25 5.61
CA VAL A 92 -17.31 1.69 5.09
C VAL A 92 -17.17 1.62 3.58
N GLY A 93 -18.18 1.12 2.86
CA GLY A 93 -18.16 0.93 1.42
C GLY A 93 -17.43 -0.34 1.00
N SER A 94 -17.55 -0.70 -0.27
CA SER A 94 -16.96 -1.89 -0.89
C SER A 94 -15.79 -1.57 -1.82
N LYS A 95 -15.70 -0.32 -2.29
CA LYS A 95 -14.64 0.14 -3.20
C LYS A 95 -13.34 0.40 -2.44
N THR A 96 -12.23 -0.05 -3.00
CA THR A 96 -10.87 0.36 -2.61
C THR A 96 -10.03 0.51 -3.86
N THR A 97 -9.54 1.72 -4.11
CA THR A 97 -8.67 2.01 -5.26
C THR A 97 -7.20 1.91 -4.86
N LEU A 98 -6.83 2.45 -3.69
CA LEU A 98 -5.48 2.37 -3.14
C LEU A 98 -5.55 1.87 -1.70
N ARG A 99 -4.61 1.01 -1.32
CA ARG A 99 -4.39 0.65 0.08
C ARG A 99 -2.95 0.93 0.46
N ILE A 100 -2.77 1.92 1.35
CA ILE A 100 -1.45 2.31 1.86
C ILE A 100 -1.18 1.54 3.15
N THR A 101 -0.07 0.84 3.22
CA THR A 101 0.31 0.07 4.41
C THR A 101 1.82 -0.11 4.50
N TYR A 102 2.28 -0.63 5.63
CA TYR A 102 3.64 -1.11 5.89
C TYR A 102 3.56 -2.56 6.39
N PRO A 103 4.67 -3.31 6.55
CA PRO A 103 4.64 -4.75 6.83
C PRO A 103 3.78 -5.11 8.05
N GLU A 104 3.94 -4.38 9.15
CA GLU A 104 3.16 -4.59 10.39
C GLU A 104 1.74 -4.00 10.27
N GLY A 105 1.47 -3.09 9.35
CA GLY A 105 0.12 -2.59 9.08
C GLY A 105 -0.71 -3.51 8.16
N ALA A 106 -0.06 -4.42 7.44
CA ALA A 106 -0.66 -5.16 6.34
C ALA A 106 -1.63 -6.26 6.82
N MET A 107 -2.62 -6.57 5.98
CA MET A 107 -3.54 -7.68 6.25
C MET A 107 -2.78 -9.01 6.20
N GLN A 108 -2.97 -9.85 7.22
CA GLN A 108 -2.27 -11.13 7.33
C GLN A 108 -2.83 -12.20 6.39
N ARG A 109 -4.12 -12.11 6.06
CA ARG A 109 -4.83 -13.09 5.24
C ARG A 109 -5.04 -12.58 3.81
N PRO A 110 -4.61 -13.30 2.77
CA PRO A 110 -4.78 -12.89 1.37
C PRO A 110 -6.24 -12.58 1.00
N GLU A 111 -7.21 -13.30 1.56
CA GLU A 111 -8.64 -13.17 1.21
C GLU A 111 -9.27 -11.86 1.71
N GLN A 112 -8.55 -11.09 2.53
CA GLN A 112 -8.99 -9.78 3.00
C GLN A 112 -8.60 -8.65 2.07
N TYR A 113 -7.62 -8.87 1.17
CA TYR A 113 -7.22 -7.87 0.20
C TYR A 113 -8.27 -7.72 -0.89
N GLU A 114 -8.47 -6.48 -1.33
CA GLU A 114 -9.33 -6.18 -2.46
C GLU A 114 -8.67 -6.62 -3.76
N ARG A 115 -9.45 -7.09 -4.75
CA ARG A 115 -8.90 -7.61 -6.02
C ARG A 115 -8.23 -6.52 -6.84
N ASP A 116 -8.91 -5.41 -7.07
CA ASP A 116 -8.53 -4.41 -8.07
C ASP A 116 -7.87 -3.15 -7.47
N SER A 117 -7.36 -3.24 -6.24
CA SER A 117 -6.66 -2.13 -5.56
C SER A 117 -5.17 -2.08 -5.87
N LEU A 118 -4.62 -0.87 -5.97
CA LEU A 118 -3.17 -0.65 -5.94
C LEU A 118 -2.65 -0.80 -4.50
N PHE A 119 -1.69 -1.68 -4.30
CA PHE A 119 -0.99 -1.82 -3.03
C PHE A 119 0.14 -0.80 -2.95
N VAL A 120 0.13 0.05 -1.92
CA VAL A 120 1.12 1.13 -1.75
C VAL A 120 1.89 0.90 -0.46
N LEU A 121 3.20 0.68 -0.57
CA LEU A 121 4.09 0.58 0.60
C LEU A 121 4.40 1.98 1.16
N ALA A 122 4.18 2.17 2.45
CA ALA A 122 4.77 3.24 3.24
C ALA A 122 6.05 2.70 3.94
N GLY A 123 7.23 3.10 3.47
CA GLY A 123 8.50 2.62 4.02
C GLY A 123 9.00 3.50 5.18
N PHE A 124 9.06 2.96 6.38
CA PHE A 124 9.51 3.64 7.60
C PHE A 124 10.91 3.23 8.04
N LYS A 125 11.35 2.02 7.68
CA LYS A 125 12.67 1.45 8.03
C LYS A 125 13.20 0.56 6.92
N TRP A 126 14.49 0.22 6.95
CA TRP A 126 15.13 -0.59 5.91
C TRP A 126 14.49 -1.97 5.76
N GLN A 127 14.00 -2.54 6.86
CA GLN A 127 13.30 -3.83 6.88
C GLN A 127 12.02 -3.84 6.04
N ASP A 128 11.37 -2.68 5.84
CA ASP A 128 10.14 -2.60 5.07
C ASP A 128 10.38 -2.83 3.57
N PHE A 129 11.51 -2.33 3.06
CA PHE A 129 11.95 -2.59 1.69
C PHE A 129 12.39 -4.05 1.51
N LYS A 130 13.06 -4.61 2.52
CA LYS A 130 13.43 -6.03 2.52
C LYS A 130 12.18 -6.93 2.51
N TRP A 131 11.18 -6.59 3.32
CA TRP A 131 9.88 -7.27 3.32
C TRP A 131 9.19 -7.17 1.95
N LEU A 132 9.16 -5.99 1.33
CA LEU A 132 8.55 -5.82 0.01
C LEU A 132 9.25 -6.69 -1.05
N LYS A 133 10.58 -6.80 -1.00
CA LYS A 133 11.32 -7.75 -1.85
C LYS A 133 10.81 -9.17 -1.64
N TYR A 134 10.63 -9.62 -0.39
CA TYR A 134 10.11 -10.97 -0.13
C TYR A 134 8.74 -11.20 -0.73
N ILE A 135 7.84 -10.23 -0.60
CA ILE A 135 6.50 -10.30 -1.17
C ILE A 135 6.57 -10.39 -2.71
N VAL A 136 7.30 -9.48 -3.33
CA VAL A 136 7.38 -9.33 -4.79
C VAL A 136 8.08 -10.52 -5.45
N TYR A 137 9.17 -11.00 -4.87
CA TYR A 137 9.92 -12.17 -5.37
C TYR A 137 9.37 -13.49 -4.85
N LYS A 138 8.29 -13.48 -4.06
CA LYS A 138 7.67 -14.67 -3.44
C LYS A 138 8.68 -15.48 -2.62
N GLU A 139 9.61 -14.80 -1.94
CA GLU A 139 10.60 -15.38 -1.01
C GLU A 139 9.99 -15.57 0.39
N ARG A 140 10.64 -16.41 1.22
CA ARG A 140 10.20 -16.64 2.60
C ARG A 140 10.59 -15.48 3.51
N VAL A 141 9.61 -14.89 4.19
CA VAL A 141 9.86 -13.90 5.26
C VAL A 141 10.59 -14.56 6.43
N SER A 142 11.67 -13.94 6.92
CA SER A 142 12.41 -14.44 8.07
C SER A 142 11.85 -13.89 9.38
N ALA A 143 11.70 -14.76 10.37
CA ALA A 143 11.33 -14.35 11.74
C ALA A 143 12.43 -13.52 12.43
N SER A 144 13.69 -13.60 11.96
CA SER A 144 14.82 -12.85 12.51
C SER A 144 14.93 -11.40 12.00
N ASP A 145 14.00 -10.95 11.14
CA ASP A 145 14.07 -9.62 10.54
C ASP A 145 13.66 -8.47 11.45
N GLY A 146 13.36 -8.73 12.73
CA GLY A 146 13.17 -7.68 13.73
C GLY A 146 11.90 -6.84 13.52
N PHE A 147 10.84 -7.44 12.95
CA PHE A 147 9.50 -6.87 13.01
C PHE A 147 8.96 -6.96 14.44
N TRP A 148 8.33 -5.89 14.93
CA TRP A 148 7.83 -5.85 16.31
C TRP A 148 6.53 -6.66 16.52
N LYS A 149 5.92 -7.14 15.43
CA LYS A 149 4.86 -8.15 15.42
C LYS A 149 4.90 -8.95 14.13
N SER A 150 4.00 -9.94 13.99
CA SER A 150 3.87 -10.69 12.75
C SER A 150 3.52 -9.79 11.57
N VAL A 151 4.08 -10.11 10.40
CA VAL A 151 3.87 -9.41 9.14
C VAL A 151 3.27 -10.37 8.12
N ALA A 152 2.54 -9.84 7.14
CA ALA A 152 1.97 -10.66 6.10
C ALA A 152 3.08 -11.38 5.32
N THR A 153 2.89 -12.67 5.06
CA THR A 153 3.84 -13.50 4.29
C THR A 153 3.53 -13.56 2.81
N ARG A 154 2.33 -13.10 2.42
CA ARG A 154 1.87 -13.01 1.04
C ARG A 154 0.94 -11.81 0.89
N VAL A 155 1.10 -11.09 -0.21
CA VAL A 155 0.15 -10.08 -0.70
C VAL A 155 -0.34 -10.57 -2.06
N PRO A 156 -1.66 -10.74 -2.29
CA PRO A 156 -2.19 -11.28 -3.54
C PRO A 156 -2.26 -10.19 -4.62
N LYS A 157 -1.09 -9.67 -4.99
CA LYS A 157 -0.89 -8.68 -6.04
C LYS A 157 0.24 -9.15 -6.92
N GLU A 158 0.05 -9.06 -8.22
CA GLU A 158 1.16 -9.29 -9.14
C GLU A 158 2.08 -8.06 -9.12
N PRO A 159 3.42 -8.27 -9.22
CA PRO A 159 4.40 -7.19 -9.33
C PRO A 159 4.10 -6.23 -10.49
#